data_AF-A0A2G2C0I8-F1
#
_entry.id   AF-A0A2G2C0I8-F1
#
_cell.length_a   1.000
_cell.length_b   1.000
_cell.length_c   1.000
_cell.angle_alpha   90.00
_cell.angle_beta   90.00
_cell.angle_gamma   90.00
#
_symmetry.space_group_name_H-M   'P 1'
#
loop_
_entity.id
_entity.type
_entity.pdbx_description
1 polymer ?
#
loop_
_entity_poly.entity_id
_entity_poly.type
_entity_poly.pdbx_seq_one_letter_code
_entity_poly.pdbx_strand_id
1 'polypeptide(L)'
;MNKVSKVILTFIFTLGASVFGLALYAMVGMSAFTLIQCSSGEGGIYIPSRVCEYYLKDYRLNQDDIEELSVGGLDPILNLDNEIFKYELATVLINKGLDVNGINFYYADEKMDLTPLHAAIIEQDVKRTQFLIESGANMALTSNSLGNKTPLQYAHVLYQEQQTDELNTIINLLTP
;
A
#
# COMPACT_ATOMS: atom_id res chain seq x y z
N MET A 1 24.11 40.86 18.53
CA MET A 1 23.93 39.50 19.09
C MET A 1 25.07 39.21 20.06
N ASN A 2 24.79 38.89 21.33
CA ASN A 2 25.83 38.69 22.35
C ASN A 2 26.50 37.31 22.22
N LYS A 3 27.64 37.10 22.90
CA LYS A 3 28.45 35.86 22.81
C LYS A 3 27.65 34.61 23.22
N VAL A 4 26.78 34.74 24.22
CA VAL A 4 25.91 33.66 24.69
C VAL A 4 24.87 33.27 23.64
N SER A 5 24.21 34.25 23.01
CA SER A 5 23.26 34.02 21.91
C SER A 5 23.91 33.34 20.71
N LYS A 6 25.17 33.65 20.38
CA LYS A 6 25.92 32.95 19.31
C LYS A 6 26.14 31.47 19.65
N VAL A 7 26.57 31.16 20.87
CA VAL A 7 26.82 29.77 21.30
C VAL A 7 25.52 28.96 21.30
N ILE A 8 24.42 29.54 21.80
CA ILE A 8 23.11 28.88 21.80
C ILE A 8 22.66 28.60 20.36
N LEU A 9 22.78 29.57 19.45
CA LEU A 9 22.37 29.40 18.06
C LEU A 9 23.20 28.31 17.36
N THR A 10 24.52 28.28 17.57
CA THR A 10 25.39 27.22 17.05
C THR A 10 24.99 25.85 17.59
N PHE A 11 24.71 25.74 18.89
CA PHE A 11 24.29 24.48 19.51
C PHE A 11 22.96 23.97 18.90
N ILE A 12 21.95 24.84 18.79
CA ILE A 12 20.66 24.51 18.16
C ILE A 12 20.87 24.02 16.73
N PHE A 13 21.71 24.72 15.95
CA PHE A 13 22.01 24.31 14.58
C PHE A 13 22.69 22.94 14.52
N THR A 14 23.71 22.69 15.34
CA THR A 14 24.41 21.40 15.37
C THR A 14 23.51 20.25 15.86
N LEU A 15 22.62 20.53 16.81
CA LEU A 15 21.64 19.56 17.30
C LEU A 15 20.63 19.23 16.19
N GLY A 16 20.11 20.24 15.51
CA GLY A 16 19.20 20.08 14.38
C GLY A 16 19.81 19.28 13.23
N ALA A 17 21.06 19.59 12.86
CA ALA A 17 21.79 18.86 11.82
C ALA A 17 22.02 17.39 12.20
N SER A 18 22.35 17.12 13.47
CA SER A 18 22.52 15.75 13.99
C SER A 18 21.21 14.97 13.97
N VAL A 19 20.11 15.56 14.44
CA VAL A 19 18.77 14.93 14.43
C VAL A 19 18.33 14.62 13.00
N PHE A 20 18.53 15.56 12.09
CA PHE A 20 18.24 15.37 10.67
C PHE A 20 19.09 14.24 10.06
N GLY A 21 20.39 14.22 10.35
CA GLY A 21 21.29 13.15 9.88
C GLY A 21 20.89 11.77 10.39
N LEU A 22 20.47 11.66 11.66
CA LEU A 22 19.96 10.41 12.23
C LEU A 22 18.66 9.96 11.59
N ALA A 23 17.72 10.89 11.35
CA ALA A 23 16.46 10.57 10.66
C ALA A 23 16.71 10.08 9.23
N LEU A 24 17.60 10.75 8.48
CA LEU A 24 18.01 10.30 7.15
C LEU A 24 18.65 8.91 7.19
N TYR A 25 19.60 8.69 8.10
CA TYR A 25 20.26 7.40 8.26
C TYR A 25 19.25 6.27 8.55
N ALA A 26 18.28 6.54 9.42
CA ALA A 26 17.20 5.59 9.70
C ALA A 26 16.37 5.27 8.45
N MET A 27 15.92 6.29 7.70
CA MET A 27 15.11 6.08 6.48
C MET A 27 15.87 5.38 5.35
N VAL A 28 17.18 5.61 5.22
CA VAL A 28 18.04 4.89 4.28
C VAL A 28 18.05 3.39 4.58
N GLY A 29 18.03 3.01 5.87
CA GLY A 29 18.03 1.61 6.30
C GLY A 29 16.66 0.94 6.34
N MET A 30 15.56 1.66 6.09
CA MET A 30 14.21 1.08 6.11
C MET A 30 13.93 0.27 4.85
N SER A 31 13.23 -0.85 5.03
CA SER A 31 12.55 -1.54 3.94
C SER A 31 11.54 -0.60 3.25
N ALA A 32 11.21 -0.85 1.98
CA ALA A 32 10.23 -0.06 1.25
C ALA A 32 8.89 -0.03 2.00
N PHE A 33 8.42 -1.19 2.46
CA PHE A 33 7.17 -1.29 3.22
C PHE A 33 7.21 -0.52 4.54
N THR A 34 8.32 -0.60 5.29
CA THR A 34 8.50 0.14 6.55
C THR A 34 8.43 1.65 6.33
N LEU A 35 9.07 2.14 5.26
CA LEU A 35 9.04 3.56 4.92
C LEU A 35 7.65 4.02 4.46
N ILE A 36 6.90 3.15 3.80
CA ILE A 36 5.50 3.40 3.44
C ILE A 36 4.63 3.53 4.69
N GLN A 37 4.77 2.65 5.68
CA GLN A 37 4.07 2.77 6.96
C GLN A 37 4.44 4.08 7.68
N CYS A 38 5.72 4.46 7.70
CA CYS A 38 6.11 5.76 8.23
C CYS A 38 5.39 6.90 7.48
N SER A 39 5.31 6.83 6.15
CA SER A 39 4.69 7.84 5.29
C SER A 39 3.18 7.95 5.51
N SER A 40 2.48 6.85 5.80
CA SER A 40 1.06 6.87 6.16
C SER A 40 0.80 7.31 7.61
N GLY A 41 1.83 7.41 8.45
CA GLY A 41 1.72 7.71 9.88
C GLY A 41 1.48 6.47 10.75
N GLU A 42 1.74 5.28 10.21
CA GLU A 42 1.60 3.99 10.86
C GLU A 42 2.96 3.44 11.35
N GLY A 43 2.96 2.23 11.92
CA GLY A 43 4.19 1.50 12.27
C GLY A 43 4.94 2.00 13.52
N GLY A 44 4.46 3.06 14.19
CA GLY A 44 5.05 3.58 15.42
C GLY A 44 6.44 4.20 15.23
N ILE A 45 6.72 4.71 14.03
CA ILE A 45 8.03 5.26 13.67
C ILE A 45 8.15 6.71 14.13
N TYR A 46 9.21 7.01 14.88
CA TYR A 46 9.48 8.34 15.44
C TYR A 46 10.14 9.30 14.43
N ILE A 47 9.61 9.33 13.20
CA ILE A 47 9.95 10.29 12.14
C ILE A 47 8.63 10.87 11.63
N PRO A 48 8.50 12.20 11.45
CA PRO A 48 7.25 12.78 10.97
C PRO A 48 6.85 12.18 9.62
N SER A 49 5.59 11.74 9.48
CA SER A 49 5.10 11.04 8.29
C SER A 49 5.38 11.79 6.99
N ARG A 50 5.19 13.11 6.99
CA ARG A 50 5.50 13.97 5.85
C ARG A 50 6.97 13.93 5.41
N VAL A 51 7.91 13.73 6.33
CA VAL A 51 9.34 13.59 6.02
C VAL A 51 9.60 12.24 5.36
N CYS A 52 8.99 11.17 5.88
CA CYS A 52 9.03 9.85 5.26
C CYS A 52 8.40 9.85 3.86
N GLU A 53 7.24 10.48 3.71
CA GLU A 53 6.55 10.59 2.42
C GLU A 53 7.39 11.34 1.40
N TYR A 54 7.98 12.48 1.80
CA TYR A 54 8.91 13.23 0.96
C TYR A 54 10.10 12.36 0.53
N TYR A 55 10.72 11.65 1.47
CA TYR A 55 11.85 10.77 1.17
C TYR A 55 11.46 9.60 0.26
N LEU A 56 10.28 9.01 0.48
CA LEU A 56 9.72 7.92 -0.31
C LEU A 56 9.55 8.35 -1.78
N LYS A 57 8.91 9.50 -2.01
CA LYS A 57 8.58 10.00 -3.35
C LYS A 57 9.82 10.47 -4.14
N ASP A 58 10.78 11.11 -3.46
CA ASP A 58 11.92 11.72 -4.14
C ASP A 58 13.15 10.79 -4.27
N TYR A 59 13.30 9.79 -3.39
CA TYR A 59 14.53 9.00 -3.28
C TYR A 59 14.36 7.48 -3.27
N ARG A 60 13.12 6.98 -3.17
CA ARG A 60 12.81 5.54 -3.11
C ARG A 60 11.84 5.16 -4.23
N LEU A 61 11.20 4.01 -4.08
CA LEU A 61 10.40 3.36 -5.12
C LEU A 61 11.25 3.10 -6.38
N ASN A 62 12.47 2.63 -6.18
CA ASN A 62 13.32 2.10 -7.25
C ASN A 62 12.96 0.62 -7.54
N GLN A 63 13.66 -0.03 -8.47
CA GLN A 63 13.31 -1.40 -8.85
C GLN A 63 13.46 -2.41 -7.71
N ASP A 64 14.47 -2.25 -6.85
CA ASP A 64 14.65 -3.12 -5.66
C ASP A 64 13.47 -2.95 -4.69
N ASP A 65 12.95 -1.73 -4.53
CA ASP A 65 11.75 -1.47 -3.74
C ASP A 65 10.50 -2.13 -4.36
N ILE A 66 10.36 -2.10 -5.69
CA ILE A 66 9.25 -2.77 -6.39
C ILE A 66 9.35 -4.28 -6.22
N GLU A 67 10.55 -4.85 -6.32
CA GLU A 67 10.79 -6.28 -6.09
C GLU A 67 10.45 -6.68 -4.64
N GLU A 68 10.87 -5.89 -3.65
CA GLU A 68 10.48 -6.10 -2.24
C GLU A 68 8.96 -6.13 -2.08
N LEU A 69 8.27 -5.12 -2.62
CA LEU A 69 6.82 -4.97 -2.48
C LEU A 69 6.03 -6.03 -3.26
N SER A 70 6.61 -6.60 -4.32
CA SER A 70 5.95 -7.63 -5.14
C SER A 70 5.57 -8.89 -4.36
N VAL A 71 6.22 -9.13 -3.21
CA VAL A 71 5.88 -10.24 -2.30
C VAL A 71 4.47 -10.07 -1.72
N GLY A 72 4.07 -8.84 -1.38
CA GLY A 72 2.73 -8.53 -0.89
C GLY A 72 1.76 -8.07 -1.98
N GLY A 73 2.28 -7.68 -3.15
CA GLY A 73 1.50 -7.01 -4.18
C GLY A 73 0.91 -5.70 -3.68
N LEU A 74 -0.28 -5.34 -4.19
CA LEU A 74 -0.98 -4.11 -3.77
C LEU A 74 -1.70 -4.23 -2.43
N ASP A 75 -1.88 -5.43 -1.91
CA ASP A 75 -2.77 -5.66 -0.77
C ASP A 75 -2.29 -4.95 0.52
N PRO A 76 -1.02 -5.03 0.95
CA PRO A 76 -0.53 -4.26 2.09
C PRO A 76 -0.64 -2.75 1.91
N ILE A 77 -0.61 -2.25 0.66
CA ILE A 77 -0.72 -0.83 0.34
C ILE A 77 -2.18 -0.37 0.43
N LEU A 78 -3.11 -1.15 -0.10
CA LEU A 78 -4.54 -0.83 -0.09
C LEU A 78 -5.19 -1.01 1.30
N ASN A 79 -4.49 -1.69 2.22
CA ASN A 79 -4.84 -1.83 3.63
C ASN A 79 -4.35 -0.69 4.55
N LEU A 80 -3.62 0.30 4.02
CA LEU A 80 -3.23 1.49 4.79
C LEU A 80 -4.47 2.31 5.20
N ASP A 81 -4.39 2.97 6.36
CA ASP A 81 -5.51 3.72 6.94
C ASP A 81 -5.82 5.01 6.16
N ASN A 82 -4.79 5.61 5.56
CA ASN A 82 -4.94 6.87 4.84
C ASN A 82 -5.52 6.65 3.44
N GLU A 83 -6.84 6.80 3.33
CA GLU A 83 -7.63 6.63 2.11
C GLU A 83 -7.13 7.40 0.89
N ILE A 84 -6.57 8.61 1.04
CA ILE A 84 -6.07 9.36 -0.12
C ILE A 84 -4.69 8.82 -0.51
N PHE A 85 -3.81 8.69 0.48
CA PHE A 85 -2.43 8.28 0.27
C PHE A 85 -2.33 6.87 -0.33
N LYS A 86 -3.16 5.92 0.11
CA LYS A 86 -3.06 4.52 -0.34
C LYS A 86 -3.33 4.34 -1.84
N TYR A 87 -4.35 5.01 -2.38
CA TYR A 87 -4.67 4.94 -3.81
C TYR A 87 -3.69 5.76 -4.67
N GLU A 88 -3.21 6.90 -4.16
CA GLU A 88 -2.14 7.67 -4.82
C GLU A 88 -0.85 6.84 -4.92
N LEU A 89 -0.44 6.21 -3.81
CA LEU A 89 0.75 5.37 -3.76
C LEU A 89 0.59 4.13 -4.63
N ALA A 90 -0.55 3.44 -4.57
CA ALA A 90 -0.84 2.29 -5.43
C ALA A 90 -0.70 2.66 -6.92
N THR A 91 -1.23 3.81 -7.33
CA THR A 91 -1.08 4.33 -8.71
C THR A 91 0.39 4.53 -9.08
N VAL A 92 1.19 5.14 -8.18
CA VAL A 92 2.63 5.35 -8.40
C VAL A 92 3.39 4.02 -8.53
N LEU A 93 3.06 3.03 -7.70
CA LEU A 93 3.70 1.71 -7.70
C LEU A 93 3.37 0.92 -8.98
N ILE A 94 2.12 0.94 -9.42
CA ILE A 94 1.69 0.31 -10.68
C ILE A 94 2.43 0.95 -11.86
N ASN A 95 2.52 2.28 -11.90
CA ASN A 95 3.27 3.00 -12.93
C ASN A 95 4.78 2.70 -12.92
N LYS A 96 5.31 2.24 -11.78
CA LYS A 96 6.70 1.80 -11.63
C LYS A 96 6.92 0.31 -11.90
N GLY A 97 5.85 -0.43 -12.21
CA GLY A 97 5.90 -1.83 -12.62
C GLY A 97 5.42 -2.84 -11.59
N LEU A 98 4.85 -2.41 -10.45
CA LEU A 98 4.21 -3.34 -9.53
C LEU A 98 2.95 -3.92 -10.19
N ASP A 99 2.87 -5.25 -10.28
CA ASP A 99 1.76 -5.93 -10.95
C ASP A 99 0.44 -5.71 -10.19
N VAL A 100 -0.54 -5.12 -10.87
CA VAL A 100 -1.90 -4.90 -10.34
C VAL A 100 -2.61 -6.21 -9.98
N ASN A 101 -2.17 -7.34 -10.55
CA ASN A 101 -2.69 -8.67 -10.26
C ASN A 101 -1.84 -9.45 -9.25
N GLY A 102 -0.76 -8.86 -8.73
CA GLY A 102 0.19 -9.49 -7.82
C GLY A 102 -0.51 -10.02 -6.57
N ILE A 103 -0.42 -11.34 -6.36
CA ILE A 103 -1.02 -12.01 -5.20
C ILE A 103 -0.18 -11.76 -3.94
N ASN A 104 -0.85 -11.61 -2.81
CA ASN A 104 -0.17 -11.39 -1.54
C ASN A 104 0.34 -12.73 -0.97
N PHE A 105 1.66 -12.90 -0.92
CA PHE A 105 2.30 -14.10 -0.37
C PHE A 105 2.57 -14.05 1.14
N TYR A 106 2.26 -12.96 1.84
CA TYR A 106 2.37 -12.94 3.31
C TYR A 106 1.39 -13.89 4.00
N TYR A 107 0.28 -14.23 3.32
CA TYR A 107 -0.69 -15.23 3.79
C TYR A 107 -0.39 -16.65 3.24
N ALA A 108 0.85 -16.94 2.84
CA ALA A 108 1.23 -18.20 2.20
C ALA A 108 0.89 -19.46 3.01
N ASP A 109 0.79 -19.37 4.34
CA ASP A 109 0.39 -20.48 5.19
C ASP A 109 -1.06 -20.95 4.91
N GLU A 110 -1.91 -20.04 4.42
CA GLU A 110 -3.30 -20.34 4.04
C GLU A 110 -3.41 -20.86 2.59
N LYS A 111 -2.31 -20.86 1.83
CA LYS A 111 -2.25 -21.24 0.41
C LYS A 111 -3.30 -20.52 -0.44
N MET A 112 -3.64 -19.30 -0.05
CA MET A 112 -4.58 -18.46 -0.76
C MET A 112 -3.90 -17.81 -1.95
N ASP A 113 -4.48 -17.98 -3.14
CA ASP A 113 -4.00 -17.38 -4.38
C ASP A 113 -4.93 -16.26 -4.84
N LEU A 114 -5.25 -15.37 -3.89
CA LEU A 114 -6.15 -14.26 -4.11
C LEU A 114 -5.44 -13.17 -4.91
N THR A 115 -5.98 -12.85 -6.09
CA THR A 115 -5.65 -11.59 -6.74
C THR A 115 -6.19 -10.43 -5.90
N PRO A 116 -5.66 -9.20 -6.04
CA PRO A 116 -6.19 -8.04 -5.34
C PRO A 116 -7.70 -7.82 -5.54
N LEU A 117 -8.26 -8.21 -6.70
CA LEU A 117 -9.71 -8.16 -6.95
C LEU A 117 -10.47 -9.19 -6.10
N HIS A 118 -9.95 -10.41 -5.92
CA HIS A 118 -10.60 -11.38 -5.03
C HIS A 118 -10.60 -10.90 -3.58
N ALA A 119 -9.47 -10.33 -3.11
CA ALA A 119 -9.39 -9.76 -1.76
C ALA A 119 -10.42 -8.65 -1.55
N ALA A 120 -10.52 -7.69 -2.49
CA ALA A 120 -11.51 -6.61 -2.42
C ALA A 120 -12.97 -7.13 -2.35
N ILE A 121 -13.26 -8.25 -3.01
CA ILE A 121 -14.59 -8.88 -2.98
C ILE A 121 -14.89 -9.55 -1.64
N ILE A 122 -13.90 -10.24 -1.05
CA ILE A 122 -14.03 -10.84 0.29
C ILE A 122 -14.32 -9.74 1.33
N GLU A 123 -13.63 -8.62 1.21
CA GLU A 123 -13.79 -7.43 2.07
C GLU A 123 -15.03 -6.60 1.73
N GLN A 124 -15.69 -6.89 0.60
CA GLN A 124 -16.80 -6.11 0.04
C GLN A 124 -16.47 -4.62 -0.16
N ASP A 125 -15.20 -4.32 -0.42
CA ASP A 125 -14.72 -2.97 -0.63
C ASP A 125 -15.01 -2.54 -2.09
N VAL A 126 -16.14 -1.86 -2.26
CA VAL A 126 -16.59 -1.30 -3.54
C VAL A 126 -15.55 -0.33 -4.13
N LYS A 127 -14.92 0.51 -3.29
CA LYS A 127 -13.99 1.54 -3.76
C LYS A 127 -12.68 0.91 -4.24
N ARG A 128 -12.18 -0.08 -3.49
CA ARG A 128 -11.00 -0.85 -3.86
C ARG A 128 -11.23 -1.68 -5.11
N THR A 129 -12.42 -2.26 -5.24
CA THR A 129 -12.84 -2.98 -6.46
C THR A 129 -12.82 -2.04 -7.67
N GLN A 130 -13.45 -0.87 -7.57
CA GLN A 130 -13.46 0.13 -8.64
C GLN A 130 -12.04 0.55 -9.04
N PHE A 131 -11.20 0.91 -8.05
CA PHE A 131 -9.83 1.33 -8.30
C PHE A 131 -9.01 0.27 -9.05
N LEU A 132 -9.13 -1.00 -8.66
CA LEU A 132 -8.39 -2.10 -9.30
C LEU A 132 -8.85 -2.31 -10.75
N ILE A 133 -10.16 -2.24 -11.02
CA ILE A 133 -10.72 -2.33 -12.39
C ILE A 133 -10.19 -1.19 -13.25
N GLU A 134 -10.26 0.06 -12.76
CA GLU A 134 -9.75 1.25 -13.45
C GLU A 134 -8.24 1.18 -13.68
N SER A 135 -7.51 0.51 -12.79
CA SER A 135 -6.07 0.28 -12.90
C SER A 135 -5.69 -0.90 -13.80
N GLY A 136 -6.66 -1.54 -14.47
CA GLY A 136 -6.41 -2.61 -15.43
C GLY A 136 -6.26 -4.01 -14.83
N ALA A 137 -6.78 -4.25 -13.63
CA ALA A 137 -6.82 -5.59 -13.05
C ALA A 137 -7.58 -6.57 -13.95
N ASN A 138 -7.04 -7.77 -14.12
CA ASN A 138 -7.61 -8.78 -14.98
C ASN A 138 -8.76 -9.51 -14.28
N MET A 139 -9.99 -9.16 -14.68
CA MET A 139 -11.24 -9.73 -14.13
C MET A 139 -11.48 -11.21 -14.51
N ALA A 140 -10.63 -11.82 -15.34
CA ALA A 140 -10.74 -13.21 -15.77
C ALA A 140 -9.82 -14.17 -15.00
N LEU A 141 -8.92 -13.67 -14.13
CA LEU A 141 -8.06 -14.52 -13.32
C LEU A 141 -8.89 -15.32 -12.31
N THR A 142 -8.54 -16.59 -12.12
CA THR A 142 -9.23 -17.47 -11.17
C THR A 142 -8.37 -17.73 -9.94
N SER A 143 -9.00 -17.85 -8.77
CA SER A 143 -8.34 -18.35 -7.56
C SER A 143 -8.64 -19.83 -7.34
N ASN A 144 -7.60 -20.66 -7.24
CA ASN A 144 -7.69 -22.07 -6.88
C ASN A 144 -8.26 -22.25 -5.47
N SER A 145 -7.86 -21.40 -4.51
CA SER A 145 -8.36 -21.46 -3.12
C SER A 145 -9.85 -21.15 -3.01
N LEU A 146 -10.42 -20.45 -4.01
CA LEU A 146 -11.84 -20.14 -4.11
C LEU A 146 -12.60 -21.06 -5.10
N GLY A 147 -12.04 -22.24 -5.39
CA GLY A 147 -12.69 -23.24 -6.26
C GLY A 147 -12.66 -22.86 -7.73
N ASN A 148 -11.55 -22.27 -8.19
CA ASN A 148 -11.30 -21.85 -9.57
C ASN A 148 -12.32 -20.82 -10.09
N LYS A 149 -12.74 -19.90 -9.22
CA LYS A 149 -13.70 -18.86 -9.57
C LYS A 149 -12.99 -17.59 -10.01
N THR A 150 -13.54 -16.91 -11.00
CA THR A 150 -13.20 -15.52 -11.31
C THR A 150 -13.78 -14.58 -10.24
N PRO A 151 -13.32 -13.32 -10.17
CA PRO A 151 -13.91 -12.29 -9.33
C PRO A 151 -15.44 -12.25 -9.39
N LEU A 152 -16.03 -12.13 -10.59
CA LEU A 152 -17.49 -12.06 -10.76
C LEU A 152 -18.20 -13.33 -10.27
N GLN A 153 -17.64 -14.51 -10.60
CA GLN A 153 -18.22 -15.80 -10.16
C GLN A 153 -18.21 -15.93 -8.64
N TYR A 154 -17.14 -15.48 -7.98
CA TYR A 154 -17.04 -15.53 -6.53
C TYR A 154 -17.94 -14.49 -5.85
N ALA A 155 -18.05 -13.28 -6.40
CA ALA A 155 -18.97 -12.27 -5.91
C ALA A 155 -20.43 -12.76 -5.91
N HIS A 156 -20.85 -13.48 -6.95
CA HIS A 156 -22.17 -14.12 -6.97
C HIS A 156 -22.36 -15.17 -5.86
N VAL A 157 -21.33 -16.00 -5.59
CA VAL A 157 -21.39 -16.99 -4.50
C VAL A 157 -21.58 -16.30 -3.16
N LEU A 158 -20.74 -15.30 -2.85
CA LEU A 158 -20.88 -14.52 -1.60
C LEU A 158 -22.23 -13.82 -1.52
N TYR A 159 -22.74 -13.28 -2.63
CA TYR A 159 -24.03 -12.60 -2.64
C TYR A 159 -25.19 -13.55 -2.30
N GLN A 160 -25.15 -14.81 -2.74
CA GLN A 160 -26.17 -15.79 -2.34
C GLN A 160 -26.16 -16.09 -0.84
N GLU A 161 -25.00 -16.01 -0.21
CA GLU A 161 -24.83 -16.28 1.22
C GLU A 161 -25.17 -15.06 2.09
N GLN A 162 -24.76 -13.87 1.64
CA GLN A 162 -24.73 -12.66 2.48
C GLN A 162 -25.73 -11.57 2.06
N GLN A 163 -26.08 -11.50 0.77
CA GLN A 163 -27.09 -10.59 0.21
C GLN A 163 -26.89 -9.10 0.57
N THR A 164 -25.65 -8.61 0.49
CA THR A 164 -25.31 -7.20 0.80
C THR A 164 -25.42 -6.28 -0.42
N ASP A 165 -25.67 -5.00 -0.17
CA ASP A 165 -25.75 -3.98 -1.22
C ASP A 165 -24.38 -3.74 -1.89
N GLU A 166 -23.29 -3.87 -1.11
CA GLU A 166 -21.91 -3.78 -1.57
C GLU A 166 -21.60 -4.89 -2.59
N LEU A 167 -21.97 -6.14 -2.29
CA LEU A 167 -21.78 -7.25 -3.22
C LEU A 167 -22.60 -7.08 -4.50
N ASN A 168 -23.85 -6.59 -4.40
CA ASN A 168 -24.65 -6.26 -5.58
C ASN A 168 -23.98 -5.18 -6.43
N THR A 169 -23.41 -4.16 -5.79
CA THR A 169 -22.66 -3.09 -6.47
C THR A 169 -21.42 -3.64 -7.16
N ILE A 170 -20.63 -4.45 -6.45
CA ILE A 170 -19.43 -5.12 -6.99
C ILE A 170 -19.76 -6.02 -8.19
N ILE A 171 -20.84 -6.79 -8.14
CA ILE A 171 -21.31 -7.61 -9.27
C ILE A 171 -21.57 -6.74 -10.49
N ASN A 172 -22.22 -5.59 -10.32
CA ASN A 172 -22.46 -4.66 -11.43
C ASN A 172 -21.16 -4.08 -11.99
N LEU A 173 -20.17 -3.77 -11.15
CA LEU A 173 -18.86 -3.28 -11.59
C LEU A 173 -18.07 -4.32 -12.42
N LEU A 174 -18.21 -5.60 -12.07
CA LEU A 174 -17.50 -6.70 -12.73
C LEU A 174 -18.20 -7.24 -13.98
N THR A 175 -19.40 -6.76 -14.27
CA THR A 175 -20.17 -7.18 -15.45
C THR A 175 -19.70 -6.39 -16.68
N PRO A 176 -19.25 -7.05 -17.77
CA PRO A 176 -18.77 -6.39 -19.00
C PRO A 176 -19.82 -5.56 -19.75
#